data_AF-U4Q829-F1
#
_entry.id   AF-U4Q829-F1
#
_cell.length_a   1.000
_cell.length_b   1.000
_cell.length_c   1.000
_cell.angle_alpha   90.00
_cell.angle_beta   90.00
_cell.angle_gamma   90.00
#
_symmetry.space_group_name_H-M   'P 1'
#
loop_
_entity.id
_entity.type
_entity.pdbx_description
1 polymer ?
#
loop_
_entity_poly.entity_id
_entity_poly.type
_entity_poly.pdbx_seq_one_letter_code
_entity_poly.pdbx_strand_id
1 'polypeptide(L)'
;MHIRPYILENHGVYPKRFLEDGDFFGVQKAIHEDLDARLIAEVDRESDLTAYSGYVAMELWADDDDIPTGAKIEMLFSERKGIAAVLYDHPKISDAFIEWVFCNSPNDALTKWKKKVRWPLMETSRGPVDITGEAQQ
;
A
#
# COMPACT_ATOMS: atom_id res chain seq x y z
N MET A 1 5.94 5.36 -5.61
CA MET A 1 4.49 5.68 -5.62
C MET A 1 4.19 6.86 -4.70
N HIS A 2 3.27 7.77 -5.09
CA HIS A 2 2.84 8.90 -4.24
C HIS A 2 1.88 8.48 -3.11
N ILE A 3 2.36 8.45 -1.87
CA ILE A 3 1.55 8.21 -0.65
C ILE A 3 0.90 9.52 -0.19
N ARG A 4 -0.36 9.44 0.27
CA ARG A 4 -1.07 10.58 0.87
C ARG A 4 -0.34 11.09 2.12
N PRO A 5 -0.04 12.40 2.24
CA PRO A 5 0.72 12.94 3.37
C PRO A 5 0.14 12.57 4.75
N TYR A 6 -1.18 12.68 4.92
CA TYR A 6 -1.83 12.37 6.20
C TYR A 6 -1.68 10.90 6.63
N ILE A 7 -1.48 9.97 5.69
CA ILE A 7 -1.24 8.57 6.04
C ILE A 7 0.13 8.47 6.72
N LEU A 8 1.16 9.07 6.13
CA LEU A 8 2.50 9.09 6.72
C LEU A 8 2.47 9.77 8.10
N GLU A 9 1.79 10.91 8.21
CA GLU A 9 1.65 11.66 9.47
C GLU A 9 0.97 10.85 10.58
N ASN A 10 -0.10 10.11 10.27
CA ASN A 10 -0.80 9.24 11.23
C ASN A 10 0.10 8.14 11.79
N HIS A 11 1.12 7.72 11.02
CA HIS A 11 2.11 6.73 11.44
C HIS A 11 3.38 7.35 12.01
N GLY A 12 3.45 8.67 12.17
CA GLY A 12 4.67 9.35 12.61
C GLY A 12 5.83 9.22 11.62
N VAL A 13 5.51 8.96 10.34
CA VAL A 13 6.47 8.81 9.25
C VAL A 13 6.51 10.08 8.42
N TYR A 14 7.69 10.44 7.93
CA TYR A 14 7.93 11.66 7.17
C TYR A 14 8.70 11.38 5.88
N PRO A 15 8.39 12.06 4.76
CA PRO A 15 9.20 11.95 3.55
C PRO A 15 10.57 12.58 3.76
N LYS A 16 11.64 11.83 3.46
CA LYS A 16 13.03 12.33 3.38
C LYS A 16 13.33 12.98 2.03
N ARG A 17 12.66 12.53 0.96
CA ARG A 17 12.77 13.02 -0.42
C ARG A 17 11.43 12.84 -1.14
N PHE A 18 11.31 13.41 -2.34
CA PHE A 18 10.15 13.20 -3.20
C PHE A 18 9.93 11.71 -3.51
N LEU A 19 8.73 11.23 -3.19
CA LEU A 19 8.26 9.90 -3.58
C LEU A 19 7.85 9.99 -5.04
N GLU A 20 8.60 9.34 -5.91
CA GLU A 20 8.34 9.36 -7.35
C GLU A 20 7.29 8.31 -7.71
N ASP A 21 6.81 8.29 -8.96
CA ASP A 21 5.85 7.27 -9.39
C ASP A 21 6.54 5.92 -9.64
N GLY A 22 6.00 4.90 -8.98
CA GLY A 22 6.41 3.51 -9.11
C GLY A 22 5.17 2.64 -8.96
N ASP A 23 5.25 1.40 -9.43
CA ASP A 23 4.19 0.42 -9.24
C ASP A 23 4.77 -0.91 -8.74
N PHE A 24 3.91 -1.66 -8.06
CA PHE A 24 4.24 -2.94 -7.47
C PHE A 24 3.76 -4.06 -8.35
N PHE A 25 4.67 -4.99 -8.65
CA PHE A 25 4.38 -6.20 -9.41
C PHE A 25 4.78 -7.45 -8.62
N GLY A 26 4.13 -8.57 -8.97
CA GLY A 26 4.53 -9.90 -8.54
C GLY A 26 4.52 -10.09 -7.03
N VAL A 27 3.33 -10.21 -6.43
CA VAL A 27 3.24 -10.66 -5.03
C VAL A 27 3.73 -12.11 -4.96
N GLN A 28 4.84 -12.31 -4.26
CA GLN A 28 5.48 -13.61 -4.08
C GLN A 28 5.31 -14.09 -2.65
N LYS A 29 5.12 -15.40 -2.47
CA LYS A 29 5.05 -15.99 -1.15
C LYS A 29 6.43 -15.92 -0.50
N ALA A 30 6.49 -15.49 0.75
CA ALA A 30 7.69 -15.46 1.56
C ALA A 30 7.54 -16.40 2.76
N ILE A 31 8.67 -16.91 3.25
CA ILE A 31 8.69 -17.61 4.53
C ILE A 31 8.62 -16.60 5.67
N HIS A 32 8.02 -17.00 6.78
CA HIS A 32 7.73 -16.10 7.90
C HIS A 32 9.00 -15.50 8.52
N GLU A 33 10.10 -16.26 8.53
CA GLU A 33 11.40 -15.84 9.09
C GLU A 33 12.09 -14.72 8.30
N ASP A 34 11.71 -14.52 7.04
CA ASP A 34 12.29 -13.48 6.16
C ASP A 34 11.50 -12.17 6.20
N LEU A 35 10.40 -12.12 6.97
CA LEU A 35 9.57 -10.93 7.13
C LEU A 35 10.10 -10.04 8.25
N ASP A 36 9.82 -8.74 8.11
CA ASP A 36 10.13 -7.71 9.08
C ASP A 36 9.45 -8.02 10.42
N ALA A 37 10.26 -8.07 11.48
CA ALA A 37 9.80 -8.40 12.82
C ALA A 37 8.72 -7.44 13.35
N ARG A 38 8.66 -6.19 12.84
CA ARG A 38 7.61 -5.23 13.20
C ARG A 38 6.25 -5.67 12.65
N LEU A 39 6.23 -6.23 11.44
CA LEU A 39 5.02 -6.77 10.83
C LEU A 39 4.53 -8.00 11.61
N ILE A 40 5.45 -8.89 11.99
CA ILE A 40 5.12 -10.05 12.83
C ILE A 40 4.54 -9.60 14.17
N ALA A 41 5.23 -8.68 14.86
CA ALA A 41 4.81 -8.17 16.16
C ALA A 41 3.46 -7.42 16.13
N GLU A 42 3.12 -6.78 15.01
CA GLU A 42 1.83 -6.13 14.82
C GLU A 42 0.69 -7.15 14.74
N VAL A 43 0.88 -8.25 14.01
CA VAL A 43 -0.12 -9.31 13.92
C VAL A 43 -0.22 -10.12 15.20
N ASP A 44 0.90 -10.40 15.88
CA ASP A 44 0.92 -11.15 17.14
C ASP A 44 0.19 -10.43 18.29
N ARG A 45 0.14 -9.09 18.26
CA ARG A 45 -0.67 -8.32 19.21
C ARG A 45 -2.17 -8.55 19.03
N GLU A 46 -2.59 -8.94 17.84
CA GLU A 46 -3.98 -9.24 17.53
C GLU A 46 -4.28 -10.72 17.80
N SER A 47 -4.78 -11.02 19.00
CA SER A 47 -4.99 -12.39 19.49
C SER A 47 -5.91 -13.27 18.61
N ASP A 48 -6.73 -12.65 17.78
CA ASP A 48 -7.71 -13.30 16.91
C ASP A 48 -7.13 -13.76 15.56
N LEU A 49 -5.85 -13.46 15.33
CA LEU A 49 -5.18 -13.47 14.05
C LEU A 49 -4.03 -14.50 14.06
N THR A 50 -4.36 -15.79 14.19
CA THR A 50 -3.35 -16.87 14.41
C THR A 50 -2.91 -17.64 13.17
N ALA A 51 -3.51 -17.40 12.00
CA ALA A 51 -3.18 -18.12 10.77
C ALA A 51 -2.95 -17.16 9.61
N TYR A 52 -1.67 -16.88 9.34
CA TYR A 52 -1.20 -15.97 8.29
C TYR A 52 -0.21 -16.65 7.36
N SER A 53 -0.24 -16.24 6.10
CA SER A 53 0.81 -16.53 5.13
C SER A 53 1.54 -15.24 4.76
N GLY A 54 2.86 -15.33 4.66
CA GLY A 54 3.76 -14.23 4.31
C GLY A 54 3.87 -14.01 2.81
N TYR A 55 3.92 -12.75 2.40
CA TYR A 55 4.12 -12.34 1.02
C TYR A 55 4.94 -11.07 0.91
N VAL A 56 5.62 -10.88 -0.22
CA VAL A 56 6.40 -9.69 -0.52
C VAL A 56 6.10 -9.18 -1.93
N ALA A 57 6.24 -7.88 -2.13
CA ALA A 57 6.21 -7.24 -3.45
C ALA A 57 7.27 -6.14 -3.50
N MET A 58 7.93 -6.00 -4.64
CA MET A 58 8.92 -4.94 -4.88
C MET A 58 8.30 -3.85 -5.76
N GLU A 59 8.65 -2.61 -5.48
CA GLU A 59 8.28 -1.48 -6.33
C GLU A 59 9.32 -1.29 -7.44
N LEU A 60 8.82 -1.18 -8.67
CA LEU A 60 9.62 -0.85 -9.83
C LEU A 60 9.28 0.56 -10.29
N TRP A 61 10.26 1.21 -10.91
CA TRP A 61 10.05 2.47 -11.59
C TRP A 61 9.04 2.32 -12.74
N ALA A 62 8.21 3.35 -12.94
CA ALA A 62 7.15 3.31 -13.95
C ALA A 62 7.66 3.59 -15.39
N ASP A 63 8.92 3.96 -15.56
CA ASP A 63 9.56 4.37 -16.82
C ASP A 63 10.43 3.27 -17.49
N ASP A 64 10.04 2.00 -17.28
CA ASP A 64 10.29 0.85 -18.19
C ASP A 64 11.63 0.09 -18.16
N ASP A 65 12.48 0.22 -17.14
CA ASP A 65 13.70 -0.63 -17.02
C ASP A 65 13.62 -1.74 -15.95
N ASP A 66 12.43 -2.05 -15.40
CA ASP A 66 12.25 -2.96 -14.25
C ASP A 66 13.22 -2.65 -13.09
N ILE A 67 13.66 -1.39 -12.99
CA ILE A 67 14.63 -0.97 -11.98
C ILE A 67 13.89 -0.90 -10.63
N PRO A 68 14.40 -1.52 -9.57
CA PRO A 68 13.82 -1.37 -8.24
C PRO A 68 13.95 0.07 -7.73
N THR A 69 12.87 0.63 -7.18
CA THR A 69 12.94 1.92 -6.45
C THR A 69 13.60 1.78 -5.08
N GLY A 70 13.78 0.53 -4.64
CA GLY A 70 14.18 0.15 -3.30
C GLY A 70 13.01 0.08 -2.31
N ALA A 71 11.79 0.44 -2.73
CA ALA A 71 10.61 0.25 -1.88
C ALA A 71 10.17 -1.21 -1.87
N LYS A 72 9.76 -1.67 -0.70
CA LYS A 72 9.32 -3.04 -0.44
C LYS A 72 7.99 -3.01 0.28
N ILE A 73 7.10 -3.90 -0.14
CA ILE A 73 5.91 -4.26 0.60
C ILE A 73 6.11 -5.66 1.16
N GLU A 74 5.75 -5.82 2.42
CA GLU A 74 5.59 -7.11 3.08
C GLU A 74 4.17 -7.25 3.60
N MET A 75 3.64 -8.45 3.52
CA MET A 75 2.24 -8.72 3.85
C MET A 75 2.12 -9.99 4.65
N LEU A 76 1.33 -9.91 5.71
CA LEU A 76 0.76 -11.08 6.35
C LEU A 76 -0.72 -11.11 5.98
N PHE A 77 -1.12 -12.12 5.21
CA PHE A 77 -2.52 -12.34 4.81
C PHE A 77 -3.16 -13.51 5.56
N SER A 78 -4.36 -13.29 6.13
CA SER A 78 -5.20 -14.35 6.69
C SER A 78 -6.38 -14.65 5.79
N GLU A 79 -6.36 -15.82 5.16
CA GLU A 79 -7.44 -16.32 4.31
C GLU A 79 -8.75 -16.48 5.10
N ARG A 80 -8.66 -17.02 6.32
CA ARG A 80 -9.82 -17.25 7.18
C ARG A 80 -10.57 -15.97 7.53
N LYS A 81 -9.84 -14.86 7.73
CA LYS A 81 -10.40 -13.58 8.19
C LYS A 81 -10.62 -12.58 7.04
N GLY A 82 -10.07 -12.86 5.86
CA GLY A 82 -10.16 -11.94 4.72
C GLY A 82 -9.50 -10.59 4.99
N ILE A 83 -8.34 -10.60 5.65
CA ILE A 83 -7.62 -9.39 6.05
C ILE A 83 -6.11 -9.59 5.88
N ALA A 84 -5.40 -8.50 5.59
CA ALA A 84 -3.95 -8.46 5.59
C ALA A 84 -3.41 -7.25 6.35
N ALA A 85 -2.32 -7.46 7.08
CA ALA A 85 -1.43 -6.40 7.53
C ALA A 85 -0.38 -6.19 6.44
N VAL A 86 -0.17 -4.94 6.03
CA VAL A 86 0.71 -4.55 4.92
C VAL A 86 1.74 -3.55 5.44
N LEU A 87 2.99 -3.98 5.54
CA LEU A 87 4.12 -3.11 5.84
C LEU A 87 4.66 -2.53 4.54
N TYR A 88 4.88 -1.23 4.51
CA TYR A 88 5.57 -0.53 3.44
C TYR A 88 6.83 0.13 3.96
N ASP A 89 7.95 -0.19 3.34
CA ASP A 89 9.24 0.45 3.56
C ASP A 89 9.73 1.07 2.26
N HIS A 90 10.32 2.26 2.35
CA HIS A 90 10.92 2.95 1.22
C HIS A 90 12.14 3.75 1.70
N PRO A 91 13.28 3.70 0.98
CA PRO A 91 14.47 4.50 1.30
C PRO A 91 14.24 6.03 1.44
N LYS A 92 13.13 6.54 0.91
CA LYS A 92 12.78 7.96 0.87
C LYS A 92 11.77 8.36 1.95
N ILE A 93 11.35 7.46 2.83
CA ILE A 93 10.56 7.79 4.03
C ILE A 93 11.40 7.60 5.30
N SER A 94 10.99 8.21 6.41
CA SER A 94 11.74 8.21 7.66
C SER A 94 11.85 6.83 8.28
N ASP A 95 10.76 6.07 8.22
CA ASP A 95 10.62 4.71 8.71
C ASP A 95 9.50 3.99 7.93
N ALA A 96 9.42 2.67 8.05
CA ALA A 96 8.31 1.88 7.51
C ALA A 96 7.02 2.12 8.29
N PHE A 97 5.87 1.87 7.66
CA PHE A 97 4.57 1.89 8.33
C PHE A 97 3.70 0.70 7.94
N ILE A 98 2.71 0.39 8.78
CA ILE A 98 1.83 -0.78 8.61
C ILE A 98 0.38 -0.32 8.46
N GLU A 99 -0.31 -0.87 7.46
CA GLU A 99 -1.73 -0.63 7.22
C GLU A 99 -2.50 -1.93 7.11
N TRP A 100 -3.69 -1.95 7.71
CA TRP A 100 -4.62 -3.07 7.61
C TRP A 100 -5.59 -2.87 6.45
N VAL A 101 -5.83 -3.94 5.68
CA VAL A 101 -6.77 -3.97 4.55
C VAL A 101 -7.59 -5.25 4.54
N PHE A 102 -8.89 -5.13 4.30
CA PHE A 102 -9.76 -6.29 4.06
C PHE A 102 -9.59 -6.78 2.63
N CYS A 103 -9.23 -8.04 2.43
CA CYS A 103 -8.84 -8.58 1.12
C CYS A 103 -9.18 -10.06 0.98
N ASN A 104 -9.36 -10.52 -0.25
CA ASN A 104 -9.66 -11.93 -0.56
C ASN A 104 -8.43 -12.71 -1.04
N SER A 105 -7.32 -12.01 -1.32
CA SER A 105 -6.05 -12.60 -1.74
C SER A 105 -4.89 -11.64 -1.49
N PRO A 106 -3.62 -12.09 -1.56
CA PRO A 106 -2.45 -11.22 -1.44
C PRO A 106 -2.38 -10.13 -2.54
N ASN A 107 -2.77 -10.47 -3.77
CA ASN A 107 -2.85 -9.49 -4.86
C ASN A 107 -3.96 -8.45 -4.64
N ASP A 108 -5.09 -8.89 -4.08
CA ASP A 108 -6.17 -7.99 -3.67
C ASP A 108 -5.74 -7.08 -2.51
N ALA A 109 -4.96 -7.60 -1.55
CA ALA A 109 -4.38 -6.82 -0.46
C ALA A 109 -3.53 -5.68 -0.99
N LEU A 110 -2.59 -5.98 -1.90
CA LEU A 110 -1.77 -4.97 -2.56
C LEU A 110 -2.63 -3.93 -3.30
N THR A 111 -3.63 -4.38 -4.06
CA THR A 111 -4.52 -3.48 -4.81
C THR A 111 -5.29 -2.53 -3.89
N LYS A 112 -5.86 -3.06 -2.79
CA LYS A 112 -6.64 -2.28 -1.83
C LYS A 112 -5.77 -1.35 -1.01
N TRP A 113 -4.57 -1.80 -0.63
CA TRP A 113 -3.59 -0.96 0.03
C TRP A 113 -3.20 0.21 -0.88
N LYS A 114 -2.84 -0.04 -2.15
CA LYS A 114 -2.57 1.03 -3.14
C LYS A 114 -3.72 2.03 -3.21
N LYS A 115 -4.97 1.56 -3.31
CA LYS A 115 -6.15 2.46 -3.32
C LYS A 115 -6.30 3.29 -2.04
N LYS A 116 -5.98 2.72 -0.89
CA LYS A 116 -6.07 3.38 0.42
C LYS A 116 -5.01 4.47 0.58
N VAL A 117 -3.76 4.17 0.24
CA VAL A 117 -2.61 5.02 0.55
C VAL A 117 -2.23 5.98 -0.57
N ARG A 118 -2.56 5.66 -1.83
CA ARG A 118 -2.13 6.45 -2.99
C ARG A 118 -2.89 7.77 -3.01
N TRP A 119 -2.15 8.88 -3.17
CA TRP A 119 -2.76 10.16 -3.51
C TRP A 119 -3.37 10.02 -4.90
N PRO A 120 -4.63 10.44 -5.14
CA PRO A 120 -5.17 10.36 -6.49
C PRO A 120 -4.25 11.16 -7.43
N LEU A 121 -3.53 10.46 -8.32
CA LEU A 121 -3.30 11.01 -9.66
C LEU A 121 -4.70 11.33 -10.13
N MET A 122 -5.03 12.62 -10.32
CA MET A 122 -6.37 13.07 -10.68
C MET A 122 -7.02 12.01 -11.58
N GLU A 123 -7.94 11.22 -11.01
CA GLU A 123 -8.83 10.42 -11.84
C GLU A 123 -9.51 11.49 -12.66
N THR A 124 -9.18 11.49 -13.96
CA THR A 124 -9.69 12.36 -15.01
C THR A 124 -10.84 13.21 -14.49
N SER A 125 -10.59 14.51 -14.32
CA SER A 125 -11.64 15.50 -14.22
C SER A 125 -12.78 15.00 -15.08
N ARG A 126 -13.91 14.60 -14.47
CA ARG A 126 -15.17 14.65 -15.21
C ARG A 126 -15.13 16.08 -15.75
N GLY A 127 -15.07 16.23 -17.07
CA GLY A 127 -14.86 17.51 -17.72
C GLY A 127 -15.78 18.58 -17.12
N PRO A 128 -15.50 19.88 -17.35
CA PRO A 128 -16.16 20.98 -16.66
C PRO A 128 -17.64 20.67 -16.43
N VAL A 129 -18.04 20.63 -15.16
CA VAL A 129 -19.46 20.52 -14.81
C VAL A 129 -20.12 21.73 -15.44
N ASP A 130 -20.95 21.51 -16.45
CA ASP A 130 -21.69 22.58 -17.09
C ASP A 130 -22.73 23.09 -16.10
N ILE A 131 -22.40 24.17 -15.39
CA ILE A 131 -23.32 24.90 -14.49
C ILE A 131 -23.98 26.02 -15.30
N THR A 132 -24.46 25.72 -16.51
CA THR A 132 -25.41 26.59 -17.20
C THR A 132 -26.79 26.01 -16.96
N GLY A 133 -27.55 26.72 -16.12
CA GLY A 133 -28.82 26.25 -15.57
C GLY A 133 -29.87 25.88 -16.61
N GLU A 134 -30.65 24.86 -16.26
CA GLU A 134 -31.98 24.67 -16.82
C GLU A 134 -32.83 25.89 -16.47
N ALA A 135 -32.91 26.84 -17.41
CA ALA A 135 -34.01 27.77 -17.45
C ALA A 135 -35.24 26.98 -17.94
N GLN A 136 -36.05 26.49 -17.00
CA GLN A 136 -37.41 26.04 -17.30
C GLN A 136 -38.24 27.27 -17.71
N GLN A 137 -38.78 27.23 -18.94
CA GLN A 137 -39.97 27.98 -19.35
C GLN A 137 -41.17 27.04 -19.38
#